data_AF-A0A916J9D9-F1
#
_entry.id   AF-A0A916J9D9-F1
#
_cell.length_a   1.000
_cell.length_b   1.000
_cell.length_c   1.000
_cell.angle_alpha   90.00
_cell.angle_beta   90.00
_cell.angle_gamma   90.00
#
_symmetry.space_group_name_H-M   'P 1'
#
loop_
_entity.id
_entity.type
_entity.pdbx_description
1 polymer ?
#
loop_
_entity_poly.entity_id
_entity_poly.type
_entity_poly.pdbx_seq_one_letter_code
_entity_poly.pdbx_strand_id
1 'polypeptide(L)' 'MEPYRPFVDLIVLEIIDKGENFLQLSTPIKSKLMRIASEDITIDNQTSPLMVDLQRTTALLVKCYEGSLRKISYPTIPC' A
#
# COMPACT_ATOMS: atom_id res chain seq x y z
N MET A 1 -1.16 9.58 -0.01
CA MET A 1 -1.09 8.21 0.58
C MET A 1 -2.44 7.53 0.66
N GLU A 2 -3.57 8.25 0.62
CA GLU A 2 -4.93 7.65 0.68
C GLU A 2 -5.16 6.43 -0.22
N PRO A 3 -4.72 6.39 -1.51
CA PRO A 3 -4.94 5.22 -2.36
C PRO A 3 -4.27 3.93 -1.88
N TYR A 4 -3.30 4.03 -0.97
CA TYR A 4 -2.54 2.89 -0.43
C TYR A 4 -3.05 2.43 0.94
N ARG A 5 -3.94 3.19 1.60
CA ARG A 5 -4.49 2.81 2.91
C ARG A 5 -5.18 1.43 2.93
N PRO A 6 -5.96 1.04 1.90
CA PRO A 6 -6.62 -0.27 1.91
C PRO A 6 -5.66 -1.46 2.05
N PHE A 7 -4.43 -1.35 1.57
CA PHE A 7 -3.43 -2.42 1.70
C PHE A 7 -2.96 -2.60 3.14
N VAL A 8 -2.88 -1.50 3.90
CA VAL A 8 -2.64 -1.56 5.35
C VAL A 8 -3.85 -2.16 6.05
N ASP A 9 -5.06 -1.74 5.64
CA ASP A 9 -6.31 -2.22 6.23
C ASP A 9 -6.45 -3.75 6.07
N LEU A 10 -6.03 -4.33 4.94
CA LEU A 10 -5.99 -5.78 4.73
C LEU A 10 -5.07 -6.51 5.72
N ILE A 11 -3.87 -5.97 5.99
CA ILE A 11 -2.94 -6.55 6.99
C ILE A 11 -3.55 -6.45 8.39
N VAL A 12 -4.20 -5.33 8.71
CA VAL A 12 -4.87 -5.15 10.01
C VAL A 12 -6.05 -6.10 10.17
N LEU A 13 -6.85 -6.30 9.12
CA LEU A 13 -7.94 -7.27 9.11
C LEU A 13 -7.41 -8.68 9.38
N GLU A 14 -6.30 -9.08 8.74
CA GLU A 14 -5.65 -10.37 8.99
C GLU A 14 -5.22 -10.55 10.45
N ILE A 15 -4.69 -9.51 11.09
CA ILE A 15 -4.30 -9.52 12.51
C ILE A 15 -5.52 -9.71 13.41
N ILE A 16 -6.63 -9.04 13.08
CA ILE A 16 -7.90 -9.14 13.83
C ILE A 16 -8.49 -10.54 13.68
N ASP A 17 -8.56 -11.07 12.46
CA ASP A 17 -9.12 -12.38 12.15
C ASP A 17 -8.34 -13.52 12.83
N LYS A 18 -7.04 -13.34 13.04
CA LYS A 18 -6.18 -14.28 13.79
C LYS A 18 -6.35 -14.19 15.31
N GLY A 19 -7.18 -13.28 15.82
CA GLY A 19 -7.43 -13.11 17.25
C GLY A 19 -6.21 -12.62 18.03
N GLU A 20 -5.28 -11.93 17.37
CA GLU A 20 -4.09 -11.41 18.03
C GLU A 20 -4.44 -10.25 18.97
N ASN A 21 -3.71 -10.11 20.08
CA ASN A 21 -3.90 -8.95 20.96
C ASN A 21 -3.35 -7.68 20.28
N PHE A 22 -4.21 -6.99 19.55
CA PHE A 22 -3.90 -5.78 18.79
C PHE A 22 -4.01 -4.48 19.60
N LEU A 23 -4.38 -4.54 20.88
CA LEU A 23 -4.43 -3.35 21.76
C LEU A 23 -3.03 -2.85 22.12
N GLN A 24 -2.00 -3.68 21.95
CA GLN A 24 -0.61 -3.31 22.15
C GLN A 24 0.21 -3.59 20.89
N LEU A 25 1.05 -2.63 20.52
CA LEU A 25 1.95 -2.75 19.37
C LEU A 25 3.17 -3.62 19.71
N SER A 26 2.97 -4.94 19.72
CA SER A 26 4.01 -5.94 20.00
C SER A 26 4.99 -6.12 18.83
N THR A 27 6.17 -6.69 19.09
CA THR A 27 7.16 -7.01 18.04
C THR A 27 6.59 -7.87 16.90
N PRO A 28 5.80 -8.93 17.17
CA PRO A 28 5.15 -9.71 16.10
C PRO A 28 4.22 -8.86 15.21
N ILE A 29 3.41 -7.98 15.81
CA ILE A 29 2.50 -7.10 15.08
C ILE A 29 3.28 -6.10 14.23
N LYS A 30 4.33 -5.47 14.79
CA LYS A 30 5.22 -4.59 14.01
C LYS A 30 5.82 -5.31 12.81
N SER A 31 6.31 -6.53 13.02
CA SER A 31 6.89 -7.32 11.93
C SER A 31 5.89 -7.64 10.83
N LYS A 32 4.62 -7.89 11.17
CA LYS A 32 3.54 -8.09 10.18
C LYS A 32 3.23 -6.82 9.42
N LEU A 33 3.06 -5.70 10.13
CA LEU A 33 2.80 -4.39 9.50
C LEU A 33 3.93 -3.97 8.56
N MET A 34 5.18 -4.28 8.89
CA MET A 34 6.35 -3.96 8.04
C MET A 34 6.35 -4.68 6.69
N ARG A 35 5.58 -5.78 6.55
CA ARG A 35 5.45 -6.48 5.27
C ARG A 35 4.81 -5.61 4.19
N ILE A 36 4.06 -4.57 4.57
CA ILE A 36 3.41 -3.63 3.63
C ILE A 36 4.32 -3.13 2.52
N ALA A 37 5.61 -2.90 2.80
CA ALA A 37 6.55 -2.40 1.80
C ALA A 37 6.80 -3.40 0.66
N SER A 38 6.73 -4.69 0.97
CA SER A 38 6.94 -5.81 0.06
C SER A 38 5.64 -6.48 -0.42
N GLU A 39 4.47 -6.00 0.01
CA GLU A 39 3.19 -6.54 -0.47
C GLU A 39 3.01 -6.18 -1.95
N ASP A 40 2.63 -7.17 -2.75
CA ASP A 40 2.41 -6.98 -4.18
C ASP A 40 1.10 -6.23 -4.44
N ILE A 41 1.17 -5.22 -5.30
CA ILE A 41 0.02 -4.42 -5.73
C ILE A 41 -0.06 -4.39 -7.24
N THR A 42 -1.27 -4.15 -7.77
CA THR A 42 -1.49 -4.05 -9.22
C THR A 42 -1.89 -2.64 -9.64
N ILE A 43 -1.09 -2.05 -10.52
CA ILE A 43 -1.37 -0.78 -11.23
C ILE A 43 -1.31 -1.06 -12.73
N ASP A 44 -2.35 -0.71 -13.49
CA ASP A 44 -2.39 -0.87 -14.94
C ASP A 44 -1.99 -2.27 -15.43
N ASN A 45 -2.54 -3.33 -14.81
CA ASN A 45 -2.25 -4.74 -15.06
C ASN A 45 -0.78 -5.16 -14.85
N GLN A 46 0.02 -4.33 -14.18
CA GLN A 46 1.38 -4.67 -13.76
C GLN A 46 1.40 -4.89 -12.26
N THR A 47 1.99 -6.00 -11.84
CA THR A 47 2.15 -6.34 -10.42
C THR A 47 3.57 -6.06 -10.00
N SER A 48 3.74 -5.31 -8.92
CA SER A 48 5.04 -5.05 -8.31
C SER A 48 4.91 -4.79 -6.81
N PRO A 49 6.01 -4.83 -6.04
CA PRO A 49 5.98 -4.52 -4.62
C PRO A 49 5.51 -3.08 -4.38
N LEU A 50 4.68 -2.88 -3.35
CA LEU A 50 4.09 -1.59 -3.00
C LEU A 50 5.11 -0.45 -2.93
N MET A 51 6.29 -0.71 -2.36
CA MET A 51 7.34 0.31 -2.23
C MET A 51 7.85 0.81 -3.59
N VAL A 52 7.89 -0.04 -4.62
CA VAL A 52 8.32 0.34 -5.98
C VAL A 52 7.26 1.23 -6.64
N ASP A 53 6.02 0.79 -6.61
CA ASP A 53 4.91 1.53 -7.22
C ASP A 53 4.58 2.83 -6.46
N LEU A 54 4.88 2.91 -5.17
CA LEU A 54 4.79 4.16 -4.40
C LEU A 54 5.76 5.23 -4.95
N GLN A 55 6.99 4.84 -5.28
CA GLN A 55 7.95 5.76 -5.89
C GLN A 55 7.46 6.22 -7.27
N ARG A 56 6.91 5.28 -8.06
CA ARG A 56 6.33 5.57 -9.38
C ARG A 56 5.17 6.56 -9.29
N THR A 57 4.19 6.34 -8.42
CA THR A 57 3.06 7.28 -8.26
C THR A 57 3.49 8.63 -7.71
N THR A 58 4.50 8.67 -6.85
CA THR A 58 5.08 9.93 -6.36
C THR A 58 5.72 10.73 -7.51
N ALA A 59 6.48 10.08 -8.38
CA ALA A 59 7.05 10.74 -9.57
C ALA A 59 5.96 11.24 -10.54
N LEU A 60 4.89 10.47 -10.72
CA LEU A 60 3.73 10.91 -11.52
C LEU A 60 3.00 12.10 -10.88
N LEU A 61 2.88 12.12 -9.55
CA LEU A 61 2.29 13.23 -8.81
C LEU A 61 3.07 14.53 -9.00
N VAL A 62 4.40 14.47 -8.94
CA VAL A 62 5.26 15.62 -9.25
C VAL A 62 5.00 16.14 -10.66
N LYS A 63 4.95 15.24 -11.67
CA LYS A 63 4.63 15.62 -13.06
C LYS A 63 3.25 16.25 -13.21
N CYS A 64 2.26 15.80 -12.43
CA CYS A 64 0.94 16.45 -12.38
C CYS A 64 1.02 17.87 -11.84
N TYR A 65 1.80 18.10 -10.77
CA TYR A 65 2.00 19.43 -10.20
C TYR A 65 2.78 20.36 -11.13
N GLU A 66 3.70 19.83 -11.93
CA GLU A 66 4.41 20.56 -12.98
C GLU A 66 3.55 20.81 -14.24
N GLY A 67 2.38 20.20 -14.34
CA GLY A 67 1.45 20.35 -15.47
C GLY A 67 1.78 19.51 -16.70
N SER A 68 2.80 18.63 -16.63
CA SER A 68 3.18 17.74 -17.74
C SER A 68 2.32 16.46 -17.81
N LEU A 69 1.60 16.15 -16.75
CA LEU A 69 0.68 15.02 -16.65
C LEU A 69 -0.69 15.49 -16.10
N ARG A 70 -1.79 14.82 -16.46
CA ARG A 70 -3.14 15.16 -15.97
C ARG A 70 -3.82 14.07 -15.15
N LYS A 71 -3.33 12.84 -15.19
CA LYS A 71 -3.94 11.67 -14.55
C LYS A 71 -2.86 10.75 -14.00
N ILE A 72 -3.12 10.18 -12.82
CA ILE A 72 -2.23 9.24 -12.15
C ILE A 72 -2.97 7.91 -12.07
N SER A 73 -2.30 6.83 -12.45
CA SER A 73 -2.79 5.47 -12.21
C SER A 73 -2.53 5.09 -10.76
N TYR A 74 -3.54 4.53 -10.10
CA TYR A 74 -3.48 4.12 -8.71
C TYR A 74 -3.67 2.61 -8.59
N PRO A 75 -3.23 2.01 -7.48
CA PRO A 75 -3.39 0.59 -7.26
C PRO A 75 -4.86 0.18 -7.14
N THR A 76 -5.15 -1.00 -7.68
CA THR A 76 -6.44 -1.67 -7.56
C THR A 76 -6.41 -2.61 -6.36
N ILE A 77 -7.49 -2.62 -5.59
CA ILE A 77 -7.62 -3.52 -4.44
C ILE A 77 -7.94 -4.92 -4.99
N PRO A 78 -7.20 -5.96 -4.56
CA PRO A 78 -7.58 -7.34 -4.89
C PRO A 78 -8.93 -7.65 -4.22
N CYS A 79 -9.93 -8.00 -5.04
CA CYS A 79 -11.23 -8.49 -4.61
C CYS A 79 -11.18 -9.98 -4.27
#